data_AF-A0A318AME6-F1
#
_entry.id   AF-A0A318AME6-F1
#
_cell.length_a   1.000
_cell.length_b   1.000
_cell.length_c   1.000
_cell.angle_alpha   90.00
_cell.angle_beta   90.00
_cell.angle_gamma   90.00
#
_symmetry.space_group_name_H-M   'P 1'
#
loop_
_entity.id
_entity.type
_entity.pdbx_description
1 polymer ?
#
loop_
_entity_poly.entity_id
_entity_poly.type
_entity_poly.pdbx_seq_one_letter_code
_entity_poly.pdbx_strand_id
1 'polypeptide(L)'
;MPNPAFSNATSQHESARHGVADGHIHGFAGVDFATSPLERVLDCIQHLNDRGTRHIIATLPTMAPQALLRRVVQLSPLVDRQQLAGLHLEGPFLSPAAAGAHPSALLLTGDQPEARELLNQLEVIQQRAHRPVTVMTIAPELPGAQEVIDRLLAMGISPSLGHTACSEREFVTACERITDKLHAPVRITHLFNAMPRFHHRDPGLLPAIYRLATGGEAIVELIADTHHVHPRAVQWCFELFADAITLVSDASAATFPAGGHTLAETTGYHMGPIMLSRDPHRNLATVAGRNTLASGACDVPEQLQRLRRAGGIPDAELTAAACRL
;
A
#
# COMPACT_ATOMS: atom_id res chain seq x y z
N MET A 1 41.19 7.17 -19.55
CA MET A 1 40.47 8.12 -20.41
C MET A 1 39.15 7.48 -20.82
N PRO A 2 38.04 8.23 -20.93
CA PRO A 2 37.30 8.93 -19.90
C PRO A 2 36.05 8.13 -19.42
N ASN A 3 35.52 8.59 -18.29
CA ASN A 3 34.31 8.16 -17.57
C ASN A 3 33.02 8.55 -18.33
N PRO A 4 31.97 7.70 -18.44
CA PRO A 4 30.66 8.16 -18.87
C PRO A 4 29.79 8.44 -17.63
N ALA A 5 30.05 9.56 -16.98
CA ALA A 5 29.08 10.22 -16.13
C ALA A 5 28.15 11.07 -17.01
N PHE A 6 27.14 10.48 -17.64
CA PHE A 6 26.03 11.21 -18.28
C PHE A 6 24.85 10.27 -18.53
N SER A 7 23.81 10.31 -17.67
CA SER A 7 22.40 10.46 -18.09
C SER A 7 21.36 10.44 -16.94
N ASN A 8 21.67 10.87 -15.71
CA ASN A 8 20.67 10.88 -14.62
C ASN A 8 19.79 12.15 -14.58
N ALA A 9 20.10 13.20 -15.33
CA ALA A 9 19.31 14.44 -15.31
C ALA A 9 18.08 14.40 -16.24
N THR A 10 18.13 13.62 -17.32
CA THR A 10 17.04 13.54 -18.30
C THR A 10 15.87 12.68 -17.83
N SER A 11 16.14 11.58 -17.11
CA SER A 11 15.09 10.71 -16.56
C SER A 11 14.33 11.35 -15.39
N GLN A 12 15.00 12.21 -14.60
CA GLN A 12 14.39 12.91 -13.46
C GLN A 12 13.42 14.02 -13.91
N HIS A 13 13.72 14.71 -15.01
CA HIS A 13 12.80 15.69 -15.61
C HIS A 13 11.65 15.04 -16.40
N GLU A 14 11.82 13.81 -16.90
CA GLU A 14 10.72 13.03 -17.48
C GLU A 14 9.78 12.47 -16.41
N SER A 15 10.29 11.97 -15.29
CA SER A 15 9.47 11.42 -14.19
C SER A 15 8.43 12.42 -13.67
N ALA A 16 8.83 13.69 -13.47
CA ALA A 16 7.91 14.77 -13.05
C ALA A 16 6.83 15.13 -14.09
N ARG A 17 6.98 14.72 -15.36
CA ARG A 17 5.96 14.93 -16.42
C ARG A 17 4.90 13.83 -16.47
N HIS A 18 5.11 12.69 -15.80
CA HIS A 18 4.22 11.52 -15.86
C HIS A 18 3.26 11.40 -14.64
N GLY A 19 3.39 12.30 -13.66
CA GLY A 19 2.56 12.30 -12.44
C GLY A 19 3.11 11.38 -11.34
N VAL A 20 2.51 11.46 -10.16
CA VAL A 20 2.89 10.60 -9.03
C VAL A 20 2.12 9.28 -9.06
N ALA A 21 2.68 8.30 -8.37
CA ALA A 21 2.07 7.01 -8.15
C ALA A 21 1.52 6.91 -6.73
N ASP A 22 0.41 6.20 -6.57
CA ASP A 22 -0.11 5.77 -5.29
C ASP A 22 -0.42 4.28 -5.36
N GLY A 23 0.53 3.48 -4.87
CA GLY A 23 0.49 2.03 -4.93
C GLY A 23 -0.39 1.39 -3.84
N HIS A 24 -0.91 2.19 -2.90
CA HIS A 24 -1.68 1.71 -1.78
C HIS A 24 -2.68 2.80 -1.33
N ILE A 25 -3.91 2.71 -1.82
CA ILE A 25 -5.00 3.65 -1.56
C ILE A 25 -6.35 2.93 -1.60
N HIS A 26 -7.12 3.03 -0.52
CA HIS A 26 -8.44 2.39 -0.39
C HIS A 26 -9.59 3.25 -0.92
N GLY A 27 -9.38 4.55 -1.03
CA GLY A 27 -10.40 5.50 -1.45
C GLY A 27 -9.99 6.94 -1.23
N PHE A 28 -10.86 7.87 -1.58
CA PHE A 28 -10.61 9.30 -1.41
C PHE A 28 -11.91 10.11 -1.50
N ALA A 29 -11.99 11.22 -0.76
CA ALA A 29 -13.04 12.24 -0.81
C ALA A 29 -14.48 11.70 -0.74
N GLY A 30 -14.73 10.73 0.15
CA GLY A 30 -16.04 10.11 0.36
C GLY A 30 -16.30 8.85 -0.47
N VAL A 31 -15.35 8.43 -1.32
CA VAL A 31 -15.47 7.23 -2.13
C VAL A 31 -14.57 6.12 -1.58
N ASP A 32 -15.16 4.96 -1.32
CA ASP A 32 -14.46 3.72 -0.95
C ASP A 32 -14.37 2.79 -2.16
N PHE A 33 -13.16 2.38 -2.55
CA PHE A 33 -12.96 1.47 -3.67
C PHE A 33 -13.53 0.08 -3.40
N ALA A 34 -13.73 -0.33 -2.16
CA ALA A 34 -14.28 -1.65 -1.85
C ALA A 34 -15.80 -1.72 -1.98
N THR A 35 -16.54 -0.65 -1.66
CA THR A 35 -18.01 -0.70 -1.54
C THR A 35 -18.76 0.32 -2.41
N SER A 36 -18.11 1.38 -2.89
CA SER A 36 -18.82 2.42 -3.64
C SER A 36 -19.25 1.93 -5.04
N PRO A 37 -20.34 2.48 -5.61
CA PRO A 37 -20.71 2.23 -7.00
C PRO A 37 -19.56 2.54 -7.98
N LEU A 38 -19.50 1.83 -9.11
CA LEU A 38 -18.36 1.91 -10.05
C LEU A 38 -18.22 3.31 -10.66
N GLU A 39 -19.34 3.98 -10.94
CA GLU A 39 -19.39 5.36 -11.40
C GLU A 39 -18.71 6.33 -10.42
N ARG A 40 -18.88 6.10 -9.11
CA ARG A 40 -18.25 6.90 -8.06
C ARG A 40 -16.75 6.61 -7.95
N VAL A 41 -16.35 5.37 -8.18
CA VAL A 41 -14.93 4.99 -8.27
C VAL A 41 -14.26 5.69 -9.46
N LEU A 42 -14.94 5.76 -10.62
CA LEU A 42 -14.45 6.50 -11.78
C LEU A 42 -14.30 8.00 -11.50
N ASP A 43 -15.29 8.62 -10.86
CA ASP A 43 -15.20 10.03 -10.43
C ASP A 43 -14.00 10.25 -9.49
N CYS A 44 -13.77 9.33 -8.55
CA CYS A 44 -12.65 9.38 -7.61
C CYS A 44 -11.29 9.24 -8.33
N ILE A 45 -11.16 8.30 -9.27
CA ILE A 45 -9.96 8.13 -10.10
C ILE A 45 -9.68 9.41 -10.89
N GLN A 46 -10.70 10.01 -11.51
CA GLN A 46 -10.54 11.28 -12.22
C GLN A 46 -10.10 12.41 -11.28
N HIS A 47 -10.69 12.47 -10.07
CA HIS A 47 -10.32 13.47 -9.09
C HIS A 47 -8.86 13.33 -8.62
N LEU A 48 -8.39 12.11 -8.35
CA LEU A 48 -6.98 11.83 -8.02
C LEU A 48 -6.04 12.19 -9.19
N ASN A 49 -6.45 11.89 -10.42
CA ASN A 49 -5.75 12.26 -11.64
C ASN A 49 -5.57 13.78 -11.78
N ASP A 50 -6.63 14.55 -11.53
CA ASP A 50 -6.60 16.02 -11.59
C ASP A 50 -5.68 16.62 -10.52
N ARG A 51 -5.46 15.90 -9.42
CA ARG A 51 -4.53 16.26 -8.35
C ARG A 51 -3.09 15.83 -8.61
N GLY A 52 -2.85 15.04 -9.67
CA GLY A 52 -1.52 14.64 -10.13
C GLY A 52 -1.16 13.19 -9.87
N THR A 53 -2.03 12.40 -9.23
CA THR A 53 -1.83 10.95 -9.06
C THR A 53 -2.27 10.23 -10.32
N ARG A 54 -1.31 9.85 -11.16
CA ARG A 54 -1.56 9.27 -12.50
C ARG A 54 -1.47 7.75 -12.54
N HIS A 55 -0.80 7.15 -11.55
CA HIS A 55 -0.73 5.71 -11.39
C HIS A 55 -1.37 5.30 -10.07
N ILE A 56 -2.55 4.68 -10.14
CA ILE A 56 -3.34 4.33 -8.96
C ILE A 56 -3.46 2.81 -8.91
N ILE A 57 -2.99 2.20 -7.82
CA ILE A 57 -3.32 0.81 -7.50
C ILE A 57 -4.43 0.86 -6.43
N ALA A 58 -5.63 0.44 -6.79
CA ALA A 58 -6.77 0.49 -5.87
C ALA A 58 -6.68 -0.65 -4.85
N THR A 59 -6.70 -0.31 -3.56
CA THR A 59 -6.56 -1.27 -2.48
C THR A 59 -7.90 -1.73 -1.93
N LEU A 60 -8.08 -3.04 -1.82
CA LEU A 60 -9.20 -3.67 -1.14
C LEU A 60 -8.71 -4.19 0.22
N PRO A 61 -9.30 -3.74 1.35
CA PRO A 61 -8.92 -4.22 2.68
C PRO A 61 -9.43 -5.66 2.90
N THR A 62 -9.17 -6.23 4.07
CA THR A 62 -9.75 -7.53 4.47
C THR A 62 -11.27 -7.49 4.37
N MET A 63 -11.81 -8.34 3.49
CA MET A 63 -13.24 -8.52 3.22
C MET A 63 -13.59 -10.01 3.28
N ALA A 64 -14.89 -10.32 3.38
CA ALA A 64 -15.34 -11.69 3.18
C ALA A 64 -14.93 -12.18 1.77
N PRO A 65 -14.40 -13.42 1.61
CA PRO A 65 -13.80 -13.88 0.35
C PRO A 65 -14.68 -13.67 -0.89
N GLN A 66 -15.97 -14.01 -0.80
CA GLN A 66 -16.89 -13.82 -1.92
C GLN A 66 -17.13 -12.35 -2.27
N ALA A 67 -17.15 -11.46 -1.26
CA ALA A 67 -17.30 -10.02 -1.50
C ALA A 67 -16.03 -9.44 -2.15
N LEU A 68 -14.85 -9.87 -1.68
CA LEU A 68 -13.56 -9.52 -2.25
C LEU A 68 -13.48 -9.91 -3.73
N LEU A 69 -13.74 -11.18 -4.05
CA LEU A 69 -13.69 -11.69 -5.42
C LEU A 69 -14.69 -11.00 -6.34
N ARG A 70 -15.94 -10.77 -5.88
CA ARG A 70 -16.92 -9.99 -6.64
C ARG A 70 -16.41 -8.58 -6.93
N ARG A 71 -15.77 -7.94 -5.95
CA ARG A 71 -15.27 -6.59 -6.11
C ARG A 71 -14.07 -6.52 -7.05
N VAL A 72 -13.15 -7.48 -6.98
CA VAL A 72 -12.06 -7.63 -7.96
C VAL A 72 -12.65 -7.69 -9.37
N VAL A 73 -13.63 -8.56 -9.63
CA VAL A 73 -14.28 -8.68 -10.95
C VAL A 73 -14.92 -7.36 -11.41
N GLN A 74 -15.55 -6.61 -10.51
CA GLN A 74 -16.14 -5.31 -10.85
C GLN A 74 -15.09 -4.26 -11.23
N LEU A 75 -13.90 -4.30 -10.62
CA LEU A 75 -12.83 -3.33 -10.84
C LEU A 75 -11.88 -3.74 -11.98
N SER A 76 -11.80 -5.03 -12.34
CA SER A 76 -10.92 -5.51 -13.43
C SER A 76 -11.05 -4.72 -14.74
N PRO A 77 -12.26 -4.35 -15.22
CA PRO A 77 -12.39 -3.56 -16.45
C PRO A 77 -11.76 -2.17 -16.38
N LEU A 78 -11.52 -1.63 -15.18
CA LEU A 78 -10.80 -0.36 -15.01
C LEU A 78 -9.28 -0.55 -15.19
N VAL A 79 -8.76 -1.71 -14.79
CA VAL A 79 -7.36 -2.09 -15.04
C VAL A 79 -7.15 -2.37 -16.53
N ASP A 80 -8.06 -3.12 -17.17
CA ASP A 80 -8.00 -3.42 -18.61
C ASP A 80 -8.00 -2.15 -19.48
N ARG A 81 -8.71 -1.10 -19.03
CA ARG A 81 -8.77 0.22 -19.67
C ARG A 81 -7.66 1.18 -19.23
N GLN A 82 -6.69 0.72 -18.43
CA GLN A 82 -5.58 1.52 -17.90
C GLN A 82 -6.02 2.73 -17.07
N GLN A 83 -7.23 2.68 -16.48
CA GLN A 83 -7.72 3.70 -15.54
C GLN A 83 -7.18 3.43 -14.13
N LEU A 84 -6.86 2.17 -13.82
CA LEU A 84 -6.09 1.73 -12.66
C LEU A 84 -4.83 1.01 -13.15
N ALA A 85 -3.73 1.18 -12.43
CA ALA A 85 -2.48 0.45 -12.67
C ALA A 85 -2.51 -0.99 -12.15
N GLY A 86 -3.50 -1.31 -11.31
CA GLY A 86 -3.72 -2.64 -10.75
C GLY A 86 -4.61 -2.58 -9.52
N LEU A 87 -4.80 -3.73 -8.88
CA LEU A 87 -5.46 -3.88 -7.60
C LEU A 87 -4.48 -4.44 -6.57
N HIS A 88 -4.55 -3.90 -5.36
CA HIS A 88 -3.83 -4.38 -4.19
C HIS A 88 -4.82 -5.00 -3.22
N LEU A 89 -4.57 -6.25 -2.81
CA LEU A 89 -5.37 -6.91 -1.78
C LEU A 89 -4.62 -6.82 -0.45
N GLU A 90 -5.06 -5.96 0.45
CA GLU A 90 -4.47 -5.85 1.79
C GLU A 90 -5.16 -6.85 2.73
N GLY A 91 -4.67 -8.09 2.71
CA GLY A 91 -5.27 -9.25 3.36
C GLY A 91 -5.98 -10.20 2.38
N PRO A 92 -6.63 -11.26 2.89
CA PRO A 92 -6.97 -11.51 4.31
C PRO A 92 -5.88 -12.24 5.11
N PHE A 93 -4.71 -12.54 4.53
CA PHE A 93 -3.63 -13.29 5.17
C PHE A 93 -2.77 -12.44 6.10
N LEU A 94 -3.39 -11.74 7.05
CA LEU A 94 -2.73 -10.82 7.97
C LEU A 94 -2.69 -11.38 9.39
N SER A 95 -1.70 -10.97 10.18
CA SER A 95 -1.54 -11.44 11.55
C SER A 95 -2.63 -10.86 12.46
N PRO A 96 -3.39 -11.67 13.23
CA PRO A 96 -4.33 -11.13 14.21
C PRO A 96 -3.66 -10.24 15.26
N ALA A 97 -2.38 -10.48 15.57
CA ALA A 97 -1.59 -9.67 16.51
C ALA A 97 -1.23 -8.28 15.94
N ALA A 98 -1.33 -8.11 14.62
CA ALA A 98 -1.04 -6.88 13.91
C ALA A 98 -2.20 -6.51 12.95
N ALA A 99 -3.44 -6.83 13.32
CA ALA A 99 -4.59 -6.62 12.43
C ALA A 99 -4.86 -5.13 12.13
N GLY A 100 -4.44 -4.21 13.00
CA GLY A 100 -4.68 -2.78 12.83
C GLY A 100 -6.19 -2.49 12.73
N ALA A 101 -6.61 -1.90 11.61
CA ALA A 101 -8.02 -1.63 11.31
C ALA A 101 -8.80 -2.86 10.81
N HIS A 102 -8.10 -3.93 10.37
CA HIS A 102 -8.73 -5.08 9.74
C HIS A 102 -9.56 -5.90 10.72
N PRO A 103 -10.76 -6.34 10.31
CA PRO A 103 -11.61 -7.18 11.15
C PRO A 103 -10.99 -8.57 11.33
N SER A 104 -10.52 -8.87 12.55
CA SER A 104 -9.84 -10.14 12.85
C SER A 104 -10.68 -11.38 12.54
N ALA A 105 -12.01 -11.29 12.58
CA ALA A 105 -12.94 -12.37 12.25
C ALA A 105 -12.96 -12.75 10.76
N LEU A 106 -12.39 -11.91 9.88
CA LEU A 106 -12.29 -12.16 8.45
C LEU A 106 -10.87 -12.52 8.00
N LEU A 107 -9.91 -12.59 8.93
CA LEU A 107 -8.54 -13.00 8.62
C LEU A 107 -8.49 -14.52 8.39
N LEU A 108 -7.65 -14.92 7.44
CA LEU A 108 -7.47 -16.32 7.06
C LEU A 108 -6.00 -16.72 7.24
N THR A 109 -5.77 -18.00 7.52
CA THR A 109 -4.47 -18.66 7.38
C THR A 109 -4.45 -19.49 6.11
N GLY A 110 -3.27 -19.67 5.50
CA GLY A 110 -3.15 -20.32 4.19
C GLY A 110 -3.54 -21.79 4.16
N ASP A 111 -3.57 -22.45 5.32
CA ASP A 111 -3.97 -23.85 5.49
C ASP A 111 -5.49 -24.06 5.58
N GLN A 112 -6.27 -22.98 5.69
CA GLN A 112 -7.74 -23.07 5.75
C GLN A 112 -8.35 -23.43 4.38
N PRO A 113 -9.42 -24.23 4.34
CA PRO A 113 -10.14 -24.53 3.10
C PRO A 113 -10.62 -23.27 2.36
N GLU A 114 -11.08 -22.27 3.11
CA GLU A 114 -11.54 -20.99 2.59
C GLU A 114 -10.42 -20.20 1.90
N ALA A 115 -9.19 -20.27 2.43
CA ALA A 115 -8.01 -19.66 1.82
C ALA A 115 -7.68 -20.33 0.47
N ARG A 116 -7.73 -21.66 0.43
CA ARG A 116 -7.51 -22.42 -0.80
C ARG A 116 -8.53 -22.07 -1.88
N GLU A 117 -9.81 -21.99 -1.51
CA GLU A 117 -10.89 -21.63 -2.44
C GLU A 117 -10.74 -20.19 -2.92
N LEU A 118 -10.43 -19.24 -2.03
CA LEU A 118 -10.15 -17.86 -2.40
C LEU A 118 -9.03 -17.77 -3.46
N LEU A 119 -7.91 -18.45 -3.23
CA LEU A 119 -6.77 -18.46 -4.16
C LEU A 119 -7.11 -19.15 -5.49
N ASN A 120 -7.90 -20.23 -5.48
CA ASN A 120 -8.36 -20.90 -6.71
C ASN A 120 -9.22 -19.96 -7.57
N GLN A 121 -10.16 -19.25 -6.95
CA GLN A 121 -11.02 -18.31 -7.67
C GLN A 121 -10.23 -17.09 -8.15
N LEU A 122 -9.27 -16.61 -7.34
CA LEU A 122 -8.39 -15.52 -7.73
C LEU A 122 -7.52 -15.88 -8.94
N GLU A 123 -7.02 -17.12 -8.99
CA GLU A 123 -6.27 -17.65 -10.14
C GLU A 123 -7.11 -17.65 -11.41
N VAL A 124 -8.37 -18.09 -11.33
CA VAL A 124 -9.32 -18.05 -12.45
C VAL A 124 -9.55 -16.60 -12.90
N ILE A 125 -9.66 -15.64 -11.99
CA ILE A 125 -9.80 -14.21 -12.33
C ILE A 125 -8.54 -13.69 -13.04
N GLN A 126 -7.35 -13.96 -12.49
CA GLN A 126 -6.07 -13.55 -13.09
C GLN A 126 -5.87 -14.10 -14.50
N GLN A 127 -6.39 -15.30 -14.80
CA GLN A 127 -6.33 -15.92 -16.12
C GLN A 127 -7.37 -15.37 -17.10
N ARG A 128 -8.55 -14.96 -16.61
CA ARG A 128 -9.66 -14.47 -17.45
C ARG A 128 -9.62 -12.97 -17.71
N ALA A 129 -9.03 -12.20 -16.81
CA ALA A 129 -8.80 -10.77 -16.95
C ALA A 129 -7.31 -10.50 -17.23
N HIS A 130 -6.93 -9.28 -17.59
CA HIS A 130 -5.53 -8.92 -17.84
C HIS A 130 -4.71 -8.78 -16.54
N ARG A 131 -4.74 -9.81 -15.67
CA ARG A 131 -4.07 -9.86 -14.36
C ARG A 131 -4.37 -8.63 -13.49
N PRO A 132 -5.64 -8.40 -13.13
CA PRO A 132 -6.07 -7.18 -12.45
C PRO A 132 -5.45 -6.99 -11.07
N VAL A 133 -5.13 -8.06 -10.35
CA VAL A 133 -4.45 -8.00 -9.05
C VAL A 133 -2.95 -8.05 -9.27
N THR A 134 -2.24 -7.07 -8.73
CA THR A 134 -0.79 -6.89 -8.90
C THR A 134 -0.04 -7.06 -7.60
N VAL A 135 -0.67 -6.77 -6.46
CA VAL A 135 -0.05 -6.87 -5.12
C VAL A 135 -1.01 -7.53 -4.13
N MET A 136 -0.48 -8.32 -3.20
CA MET A 136 -1.23 -8.74 -2.01
C MET A 136 -0.36 -8.61 -0.77
N THR A 137 -0.86 -7.94 0.27
CA THR A 137 -0.18 -7.86 1.57
C THR A 137 -0.44 -9.13 2.38
N ILE A 138 0.64 -9.70 2.92
CA ILE A 138 0.59 -10.93 3.71
C ILE A 138 1.52 -10.84 4.94
N ALA A 139 1.13 -11.53 6.00
CA ALA A 139 1.95 -11.82 7.17
C ALA A 139 2.67 -13.17 7.00
N PRO A 140 4.02 -13.20 6.93
CA PRO A 140 4.76 -14.40 6.54
C PRO A 140 4.84 -15.48 7.63
N GLU A 141 4.52 -15.18 8.88
CA GLU A 141 4.54 -16.12 10.01
C GLU A 141 3.32 -17.04 10.08
N LEU A 142 2.27 -16.76 9.30
CA LEU A 142 1.02 -17.50 9.40
C LEU A 142 1.15 -18.94 8.87
N PRO A 143 0.40 -19.89 9.44
CA PRO A 143 0.27 -21.22 8.86
C PRO A 143 -0.12 -21.16 7.38
N GLY A 144 0.61 -21.90 6.54
CA GLY A 144 0.39 -21.92 5.08
C GLY A 144 0.86 -20.69 4.31
N ALA A 145 1.43 -19.65 4.96
CA ALA A 145 1.84 -18.41 4.27
C ALA A 145 2.83 -18.65 3.12
N GLN A 146 3.74 -19.62 3.27
CA GLN A 146 4.73 -19.94 2.22
C GLN A 146 4.08 -20.54 0.96
N GLU A 147 3.02 -21.33 1.11
CA GLU A 147 2.24 -21.83 -0.03
C GLU A 147 1.44 -20.69 -0.68
N VAL A 148 0.88 -19.79 0.13
CA VAL A 148 0.22 -18.56 -0.35
C VAL A 148 1.18 -17.73 -1.20
N ILE A 149 2.38 -17.43 -0.69
CA ILE A 149 3.44 -16.69 -1.41
C ILE A 149 3.71 -17.33 -2.78
N ASP A 150 3.92 -18.64 -2.81
CA ASP A 150 4.24 -19.36 -4.04
C ASP A 150 3.11 -19.28 -5.06
N ARG A 151 1.86 -19.40 -4.61
CA ARG A 151 0.70 -19.28 -5.48
C ARG A 151 0.52 -17.85 -6.00
N LEU A 152 0.74 -16.84 -5.16
CA LEU A 152 0.70 -15.43 -5.58
C LEU A 152 1.71 -15.15 -6.68
N LEU A 153 2.96 -15.56 -6.48
CA LEU A 153 4.02 -15.40 -7.47
C LEU A 153 3.72 -16.14 -8.78
N ALA A 154 3.17 -17.36 -8.71
CA ALA A 154 2.73 -18.11 -9.89
C ALA A 154 1.60 -17.42 -10.67
N MET A 155 0.74 -16.67 -9.97
CA MET A 155 -0.32 -15.84 -10.56
C MET A 155 0.17 -14.47 -11.08
N GLY A 156 1.46 -14.16 -10.89
CA GLY A 156 2.02 -12.84 -11.20
C GLY A 156 1.61 -11.74 -10.23
N ILE A 157 1.19 -12.09 -9.02
CA ILE A 157 0.86 -11.17 -7.93
C ILE A 157 2.09 -11.05 -7.03
N SER A 158 2.58 -9.82 -6.80
CA SER A 158 3.71 -9.56 -5.93
C SER A 158 3.26 -9.59 -4.45
N PRO A 159 3.82 -10.49 -3.61
CA PRO A 159 3.56 -10.46 -2.18
C PRO A 159 4.25 -9.23 -1.54
N SER A 160 3.49 -8.44 -0.79
CA SER A 160 3.99 -7.36 0.06
C SER A 160 3.96 -7.82 1.51
N LEU A 161 5.04 -7.65 2.27
CA LEU A 161 5.09 -8.09 3.68
C LEU A 161 4.61 -6.96 4.59
N GLY A 162 3.58 -7.23 5.40
CA GLY A 162 2.95 -6.23 6.27
C GLY A 162 1.95 -6.87 7.23
N HIS A 163 1.41 -6.07 8.16
CA HIS A 163 0.46 -6.55 9.18
C HIS A 163 0.90 -7.85 9.86
N THR A 164 2.15 -7.86 10.30
CA THR A 164 2.85 -9.06 10.74
C THR A 164 3.35 -8.91 12.17
N ALA A 165 3.42 -10.02 12.90
CA ALA A 165 4.12 -10.14 14.16
C ALA A 165 5.31 -11.11 14.06
N CYS A 166 5.82 -11.34 12.85
CA CYS A 166 6.89 -12.30 12.58
C CYS A 166 8.21 -11.90 13.26
N SER A 167 9.03 -12.90 13.53
CA SER A 167 10.44 -12.69 13.89
C SER A 167 11.24 -12.17 12.69
N GLU A 168 12.39 -11.55 12.96
CA GLU A 168 13.34 -11.13 11.91
C GLU A 168 13.72 -12.29 10.98
N ARG A 169 13.93 -13.49 11.53
CA ARG A 169 14.31 -14.68 10.75
C ARG A 169 13.21 -15.09 9.76
N GLU A 170 11.96 -15.11 10.21
CA GLU A 170 10.81 -15.44 9.35
C GLU A 170 10.63 -14.38 8.25
N PHE A 171 10.80 -13.11 8.60
CA PHE A 171 10.74 -12.00 7.67
C PHE A 171 11.80 -12.10 6.57
N VAL A 172 13.08 -12.27 6.94
CA VAL A 172 14.19 -12.39 5.99
C VAL A 172 14.01 -13.61 5.09
N THR A 173 13.62 -14.76 5.66
CA THR A 173 13.36 -15.98 4.87
C THR A 173 12.27 -15.75 3.82
N ALA A 174 11.20 -15.04 4.18
CA ALA A 174 10.13 -14.71 3.25
C ALA A 174 10.60 -13.71 2.18
N CYS A 175 11.37 -12.68 2.55
CA CYS A 175 11.96 -11.72 1.62
C CYS A 175 12.83 -12.43 0.57
N GLU A 176 13.80 -13.24 1.01
CA GLU A 176 14.72 -13.99 0.14
C GLU A 176 13.94 -14.88 -0.84
N ARG A 177 12.93 -15.62 -0.36
CA ARG A 177 12.08 -16.44 -1.22
C ARG A 177 11.34 -15.63 -2.27
N ILE A 178 10.81 -14.47 -1.89
CA ILE A 178 10.08 -13.58 -2.81
C ILE A 178 11.04 -13.00 -3.84
N THR A 179 12.17 -12.44 -3.42
CA THR A 179 13.16 -11.83 -4.31
C THR A 179 13.77 -12.84 -5.27
N ASP A 180 14.06 -14.06 -4.82
CA ASP A 180 14.61 -15.13 -5.65
C ASP A 180 13.67 -15.55 -6.79
N LYS A 181 12.36 -15.55 -6.53
CA LYS A 181 11.34 -15.97 -7.49
C LYS A 181 10.83 -14.82 -8.36
N LEU A 182 10.72 -13.63 -7.79
CA LEU A 182 10.22 -12.43 -8.47
C LEU A 182 11.31 -11.78 -9.33
N HIS A 183 12.59 -11.99 -9.00
CA HIS A 183 13.74 -11.27 -9.56
C HIS A 183 13.59 -9.75 -9.47
N ALA A 184 12.93 -9.28 -8.43
CA ALA A 184 12.70 -7.87 -8.12
C ALA A 184 12.65 -7.69 -6.60
N PRO A 185 12.81 -6.45 -6.10
CA PRO A 185 12.75 -6.18 -4.67
C PRO A 185 11.37 -6.56 -4.10
N VAL A 186 11.34 -7.12 -2.89
CA VAL A 186 10.09 -7.37 -2.16
C VAL A 186 9.48 -6.06 -1.67
N ARG A 187 8.15 -5.90 -1.74
CA ARG A 187 7.48 -4.75 -1.14
C ARG A 187 7.26 -4.97 0.37
N ILE A 188 7.47 -3.93 1.16
CA ILE A 188 7.13 -3.89 2.58
C ILE A 188 5.99 -2.89 2.76
N THR A 189 4.85 -3.35 3.27
CA THR A 189 3.65 -2.52 3.46
C THR A 189 3.85 -1.53 4.61
N HIS A 190 3.47 -0.27 4.37
CA HIS A 190 3.47 0.90 5.27
C HIS A 190 4.39 0.83 6.51
N LEU A 191 5.72 0.92 6.30
CA LEU A 191 6.75 0.83 7.35
C LEU A 191 6.35 1.52 8.66
N PHE A 192 6.66 0.84 9.77
CA PHE A 192 6.30 1.12 11.16
C PHE A 192 4.87 0.76 11.58
N ASN A 193 3.93 0.74 10.64
CA ASN A 193 2.52 0.50 10.95
C ASN A 193 2.22 -0.99 10.97
N ALA A 194 1.45 -1.44 11.96
CA ALA A 194 1.04 -2.85 12.10
C ALA A 194 2.22 -3.86 11.97
N MET A 195 3.36 -3.56 12.59
CA MET A 195 4.53 -4.44 12.60
C MET A 195 5.27 -4.37 13.95
N PRO A 196 6.23 -5.29 14.24
CA PRO A 196 6.99 -5.25 15.48
C PRO A 196 7.74 -3.92 15.64
N ARG A 197 7.61 -3.31 16.83
CA ARG A 197 8.25 -2.03 17.13
C ARG A 197 9.74 -2.22 17.38
N PHE A 198 10.53 -1.23 16.97
CA PHE A 198 11.94 -1.20 17.33
C PHE A 198 12.13 -0.97 18.83
N HIS A 199 12.90 -1.85 19.47
CA HIS A 199 13.46 -1.66 20.80
C HIS A 199 14.95 -2.06 20.79
N HIS A 200 15.83 -1.34 21.47
CA HIS A 200 17.28 -1.60 21.41
C HIS A 200 17.73 -3.02 21.88
N ARG A 201 16.88 -3.75 22.61
CA ARG A 201 17.09 -5.17 23.00
C ARG A 201 16.29 -6.19 22.17
N ASP A 202 15.36 -5.69 21.37
CA ASP A 202 14.51 -6.47 20.47
C ASP A 202 14.14 -5.55 19.30
N PRO A 203 15.03 -5.44 18.30
CA PRO A 203 14.94 -4.37 17.31
C PRO A 203 13.81 -4.58 16.30
N GLY A 204 13.06 -5.68 16.41
CA GLY A 204 12.01 -6.03 15.48
C GLY A 204 12.54 -6.18 14.05
N LEU A 205 11.78 -5.70 13.07
CA LEU A 205 12.09 -5.89 11.66
C LEU A 205 12.97 -4.78 11.07
N LEU A 206 13.16 -3.67 11.79
CA LEU A 206 13.78 -2.46 11.24
C LEU A 206 15.23 -2.66 10.75
N PRO A 207 16.12 -3.38 11.45
CA PRO A 207 17.47 -3.63 10.93
C PRO A 207 17.49 -4.48 9.67
N ALA A 208 16.63 -5.51 9.59
CA ALA A 208 16.50 -6.35 8.40
C ALA A 208 15.96 -5.56 7.21
N ILE A 209 14.94 -4.72 7.43
CA ILE A 209 14.40 -3.83 6.39
C ILE A 209 15.48 -2.86 5.91
N TYR A 210 16.25 -2.24 6.81
CA TYR A 210 17.37 -1.38 6.44
C TYR A 210 18.39 -2.11 5.56
N ARG A 211 18.80 -3.32 5.95
CA ARG A 211 19.76 -4.13 5.18
C ARG A 211 19.22 -4.46 3.78
N LEU A 212 17.98 -4.95 3.69
CA LEU A 212 17.35 -5.33 2.42
C LEU A 212 17.14 -4.10 1.51
N ALA A 213 16.67 -2.99 2.06
CA ALA A 213 16.44 -1.75 1.32
C ALA A 213 17.74 -1.17 0.75
N THR A 214 18.79 -1.07 1.57
CA THR A 214 20.12 -0.59 1.11
C THR A 214 20.82 -1.58 0.18
N GLY A 215 20.47 -2.86 0.25
CA GLY A 215 20.92 -3.90 -0.69
C GLY A 215 20.15 -3.91 -2.02
N GLY A 216 19.10 -3.09 -2.17
CA GLY A 216 18.24 -3.12 -3.36
C GLY A 216 17.32 -4.34 -3.43
N GLU A 217 17.12 -5.04 -2.31
CA GLU A 217 16.31 -6.25 -2.18
C GLU A 217 14.88 -5.94 -1.69
N ALA A 218 14.62 -4.72 -1.20
CA ALA A 218 13.29 -4.29 -0.77
C ALA A 218 12.90 -2.89 -1.27
N ILE A 219 11.62 -2.71 -1.59
CA ILE A 219 10.95 -1.41 -1.69
C ILE A 219 10.04 -1.24 -0.47
N VAL A 220 10.07 -0.07 0.15
CA VAL A 220 9.41 0.21 1.43
C VAL A 220 8.34 1.27 1.25
N GLU A 221 7.09 0.90 1.50
CA GLU A 221 5.98 1.85 1.53
C GLU A 221 6.08 2.76 2.76
N LEU A 222 5.90 4.07 2.56
CA LEU A 222 5.93 5.06 3.63
C LEU A 222 4.76 6.03 3.52
N ILE A 223 3.95 6.09 4.58
CA ILE A 223 2.87 7.08 4.74
C ILE A 223 3.45 8.33 5.39
N ALA A 224 3.79 9.35 4.58
CA ALA A 224 4.45 10.58 5.04
C ALA A 224 3.46 11.71 5.35
N ASP A 225 2.35 11.38 6.04
CA ASP A 225 1.27 12.31 6.37
C ASP A 225 1.46 13.07 7.70
N THR A 226 2.54 12.77 8.42
CA THR A 226 2.91 13.27 9.77
C THR A 226 2.06 12.77 10.95
N HIS A 227 1.08 11.90 10.68
CA HIS A 227 0.23 11.25 11.68
C HIS A 227 0.60 9.79 11.90
N HIS A 228 0.83 9.04 10.82
CA HIS A 228 1.27 7.65 10.86
C HIS A 228 2.73 7.56 11.25
N VAL A 229 3.55 8.40 10.62
CA VAL A 229 5.00 8.42 10.85
C VAL A 229 5.42 9.82 11.28
N HIS A 230 6.14 9.88 12.41
CA HIS A 230 6.67 11.14 12.93
C HIS A 230 7.58 11.80 11.87
N PRO A 231 7.53 13.13 11.64
CA PRO A 231 8.31 13.79 10.59
C PRO A 231 9.82 13.48 10.63
N ARG A 232 10.40 13.38 11.83
CA ARG A 232 11.81 13.00 11.98
C ARG A 232 12.11 11.56 11.56
N ALA A 233 11.16 10.63 11.76
CA ALA A 233 11.31 9.26 11.29
C ALA A 233 11.21 9.18 9.76
N VAL A 234 10.32 9.98 9.14
CA VAL A 234 10.28 10.12 7.67
C VAL A 234 11.63 10.60 7.13
N GLN A 235 12.16 11.70 7.66
CA GLN A 235 13.48 12.21 7.26
C GLN A 235 14.59 11.15 7.44
N TRP A 236 14.56 10.42 8.56
CA TRP A 236 15.53 9.38 8.83
C TRP A 236 15.46 8.22 7.83
N CYS A 237 14.27 7.83 7.37
CA CYS A 237 14.15 6.84 6.29
C CYS A 237 14.80 7.32 5.00
N PHE A 238 14.58 8.58 4.59
CA PHE A 238 15.22 9.16 3.41
C PHE A 238 16.75 9.23 3.57
N GLU A 239 17.25 9.64 4.75
CA GLU A 239 18.69 9.66 5.05
C GLU A 239 19.34 8.26 4.94
N LEU A 240 18.60 7.19 5.22
CA LEU A 240 19.13 5.82 5.26
C LEU A 240 18.96 5.03 3.95
N PHE A 241 17.83 5.19 3.25
CA PHE A 241 17.47 4.36 2.10
C PHE A 241 16.46 5.03 1.14
N ALA A 242 16.67 6.31 0.79
CA ALA A 242 15.80 7.04 -0.15
C ALA A 242 15.47 6.29 -1.45
N ASP A 243 16.42 5.54 -2.01
CA ASP A 243 16.26 4.78 -3.25
C ASP A 243 15.29 3.60 -3.13
N ALA A 244 14.95 3.17 -1.91
CA ALA A 244 14.01 2.09 -1.65
C ALA A 244 12.60 2.58 -1.27
N ILE A 245 12.38 3.88 -1.06
CA ILE A 245 11.09 4.37 -0.54
C ILE A 245 10.05 4.51 -1.66
N THR A 246 8.84 4.01 -1.47
CA THR A 246 7.67 4.40 -2.26
C THR A 246 6.70 5.14 -1.34
N LEU A 247 6.30 6.35 -1.72
CA LEU A 247 5.28 7.07 -0.96
C LEU A 247 3.91 6.49 -1.29
N VAL A 248 3.12 6.24 -0.25
CA VAL A 248 1.74 5.78 -0.40
C VAL A 248 0.82 6.65 0.45
N SER A 249 -0.43 6.81 0.02
CA SER A 249 -1.38 7.57 0.83
C SER A 249 -1.97 6.75 1.95
N ASP A 250 -2.26 5.46 1.72
CA ASP A 250 -3.18 4.68 2.56
C ASP A 250 -4.49 5.46 2.81
N ALA A 251 -4.89 6.30 1.84
CA ALA A 251 -6.07 7.13 1.94
C ALA A 251 -7.33 6.27 1.80
N SER A 252 -8.41 6.74 2.42
CA SER A 252 -9.71 6.07 2.41
C SER A 252 -10.81 7.05 2.01
N ALA A 253 -12.06 6.59 2.01
CA ALA A 253 -13.21 7.47 1.85
C ALA A 253 -13.23 8.62 2.88
N ALA A 254 -12.56 8.49 4.03
CA ALA A 254 -12.49 9.54 5.06
C ALA A 254 -11.35 10.56 4.82
N THR A 255 -10.50 10.37 3.80
CA THR A 255 -9.41 11.28 3.47
C THR A 255 -9.89 12.30 2.45
N PHE A 256 -9.66 13.59 2.73
CA PHE A 256 -10.08 14.68 1.86
C PHE A 256 -8.90 15.57 1.46
N PRO A 257 -8.96 16.23 0.30
CA PRO A 257 -7.96 17.22 -0.04
C PRO A 257 -7.99 18.40 0.95
N ALA A 258 -6.85 19.06 1.16
CA ALA A 258 -6.83 20.36 1.85
C ALA A 258 -7.89 21.31 1.26
N GLY A 259 -8.73 21.90 2.12
CA GLY A 259 -9.89 22.71 1.72
C GLY A 259 -11.23 21.96 1.69
N GLY A 260 -11.23 20.63 1.90
CA GLY A 260 -12.44 19.86 2.24
C GLY A 260 -13.45 19.67 1.10
N HIS A 261 -13.02 19.75 -0.15
CA HIS A 261 -13.91 19.46 -1.28
C HIS A 261 -14.27 17.97 -1.31
N THR A 262 -15.56 17.71 -1.30
CA THR A 262 -16.12 16.37 -1.16
C THR A 262 -16.71 15.89 -2.49
N LEU A 263 -16.45 14.64 -2.86
CA LEU A 263 -17.19 14.01 -3.96
C LEU A 263 -18.55 13.50 -3.46
N ALA A 264 -18.64 12.93 -2.26
CA ALA A 264 -19.88 12.50 -1.61
C ALA A 264 -19.90 12.84 -0.12
N GLU A 265 -20.84 13.69 0.33
CA GLU A 265 -21.05 13.95 1.75
C GLU A 265 -21.92 12.82 2.33
N THR A 266 -21.43 12.17 3.38
CA THR A 266 -22.16 11.10 4.06
C THR A 266 -21.98 11.23 5.57
N THR A 267 -22.89 10.61 6.32
CA THR A 267 -22.82 10.54 7.79
C THR A 267 -21.88 9.46 8.31
N GLY A 268 -21.20 8.72 7.43
CA GLY A 268 -20.33 7.60 7.79
C GLY A 268 -19.40 7.17 6.66
N TYR A 269 -18.11 7.14 6.94
CA TYR A 269 -17.09 6.71 5.99
C TYR A 269 -16.76 5.23 6.20
N HIS A 270 -16.40 4.56 5.10
CA HIS A 270 -16.07 3.15 5.09
C HIS A 270 -14.74 2.88 4.40
N MET A 271 -14.08 1.82 4.84
CA MET A 271 -12.99 1.15 4.15
C MET A 271 -13.34 -0.32 4.09
N GLY A 272 -14.03 -0.73 3.02
CA GLY A 272 -14.66 -2.05 2.97
C GLY A 272 -15.64 -2.26 4.15
N PRO A 273 -15.48 -3.33 4.95
CA PRO A 273 -16.34 -3.60 6.11
C PRO A 273 -16.00 -2.72 7.33
N ILE A 274 -14.95 -1.91 7.27
CA ILE A 274 -14.48 -1.09 8.40
C ILE A 274 -15.22 0.24 8.38
N MET A 275 -15.88 0.57 9.48
CA MET A 275 -16.50 1.89 9.66
C MET A 275 -15.48 2.86 10.25
N LEU A 276 -15.42 4.07 9.69
CA LEU A 276 -14.44 5.09 10.05
C LEU A 276 -15.09 6.28 10.75
N SER A 277 -14.41 6.81 11.75
CA SER A 277 -14.69 8.11 12.36
C SER A 277 -13.64 9.11 11.87
N ARG A 278 -14.08 10.26 11.38
CA ARG A 278 -13.21 11.31 10.84
C ARG A 278 -13.13 12.50 11.78
N ASP A 279 -11.90 12.94 12.07
CA ASP A 279 -11.62 14.27 12.63
C ASP A 279 -11.36 15.23 11.45
N PRO A 280 -12.29 16.15 11.12
CA PRO A 280 -12.13 17.05 9.99
C PRO A 280 -11.03 18.09 10.19
N HIS A 281 -10.63 18.40 11.43
CA HIS A 281 -9.60 19.40 11.72
C HIS A 281 -8.20 18.87 11.48
N ARG A 282 -8.00 17.57 11.75
CA ARG A 282 -6.73 16.87 11.55
C ARG A 282 -6.70 16.08 10.24
N ASN A 283 -7.83 16.01 9.54
CA ASN A 283 -8.06 15.13 8.39
C ASN A 283 -7.68 13.68 8.68
N LEU A 284 -7.91 13.23 9.91
CA LEU A 284 -7.47 11.95 10.42
C LEU A 284 -8.67 11.02 10.53
N ALA A 285 -8.51 9.76 10.13
CA ALA A 285 -9.55 8.75 10.30
C ALA A 285 -9.09 7.64 11.26
N THR A 286 -9.99 7.24 12.14
CA THR A 286 -9.82 6.06 13.01
C THR A 286 -10.93 5.07 12.77
N VAL A 287 -10.74 3.82 13.21
CA VAL A 287 -11.84 2.86 13.31
C VAL A 287 -12.91 3.44 14.24
N ALA A 288 -14.17 3.46 13.81
CA ALA A 288 -15.27 4.00 14.60
C ALA A 288 -15.34 3.34 15.99
N GLY A 289 -15.41 4.17 17.04
CA GLY A 289 -15.40 3.71 18.43
C GLY A 289 -14.03 3.27 18.98
N ARG A 290 -12.93 3.49 18.23
CA ARG A 290 -11.55 3.16 18.65
C ARG A 290 -10.59 4.31 18.30
N ASN A 291 -9.40 4.26 18.89
CA ASN A 291 -8.30 5.19 18.60
C ASN A 291 -7.30 4.66 17.55
N THR A 292 -7.59 3.51 16.95
CA THR A 292 -6.74 2.90 15.93
C THR A 292 -6.83 3.70 14.63
N LEU A 293 -5.69 4.23 14.16
CA LEU A 293 -5.60 4.85 12.84
C LEU A 293 -6.02 3.84 11.76
N ALA A 294 -6.75 4.31 10.76
CA ALA A 294 -7.33 3.46 9.74
C ALA A 294 -7.30 4.10 8.34
N SER A 295 -6.59 5.22 8.19
CA SER A 295 -6.39 5.89 6.91
C SER A 295 -5.40 7.03 7.00
N GLY A 296 -4.55 7.17 5.99
CA GLY A 296 -3.69 8.34 5.81
C GLY A 296 -4.46 9.64 5.67
N ALA A 297 -3.85 10.71 6.20
CA ALA A 297 -4.49 12.01 6.33
C ALA A 297 -4.38 12.90 5.08
N CYS A 298 -3.73 12.45 4.01
CA CYS A 298 -3.63 13.16 2.74
C CYS A 298 -3.11 12.26 1.62
N ASP A 299 -3.36 12.64 0.37
CA ASP A 299 -2.85 11.97 -0.82
C ASP A 299 -1.36 12.26 -1.07
N VAL A 300 -0.72 11.44 -1.92
CA VAL A 300 0.72 11.56 -2.23
C VAL A 300 1.13 12.96 -2.76
N PRO A 301 0.37 13.63 -3.66
CA PRO A 301 0.69 15.01 -4.07
C PRO A 301 0.77 15.99 -2.90
N GLU A 302 -0.13 15.88 -1.92
CA GLU A 302 -0.14 16.73 -0.75
C GLU A 302 0.99 16.37 0.24
N GLN A 303 1.29 15.07 0.44
CA GLN A 303 2.48 14.64 1.19
C GLN A 303 3.76 15.24 0.59
N LEU A 304 3.92 15.16 -0.74
CA LEU A 304 5.07 15.72 -1.45
C LEU A 304 5.17 17.24 -1.25
N GLN A 305 4.05 17.97 -1.33
CA GLN A 305 4.03 19.40 -1.06
C GLN A 305 4.45 19.73 0.38
N ARG A 306 3.97 18.96 1.36
CA ARG A 306 4.31 19.14 2.79
C ARG A 306 5.79 18.87 3.04
N LEU A 307 6.34 17.79 2.49
CA LEU A 307 7.76 17.43 2.61
C LEU A 307 8.67 18.49 1.97
N ARG A 308 8.34 18.96 0.76
CA ARG A 308 9.06 20.06 0.09
C ARG A 308 9.10 21.34 0.92
N ARG A 309 7.96 21.70 1.53
CA ARG A 309 7.86 22.89 2.41
C ARG A 309 8.65 22.72 3.70
N ALA A 310 8.65 21.53 4.29
CA ALA A 310 9.40 21.24 5.51
C ALA A 310 10.92 21.28 5.26
N GLY A 311 11.36 20.88 4.06
CA GLY A 311 12.77 20.83 3.68
C GLY A 311 13.54 19.68 4.35
N GLY A 312 14.83 19.61 4.06
CA GLY A 312 15.74 18.60 4.62
C GLY A 312 15.82 17.27 3.84
N ILE A 313 14.98 17.08 2.82
CA ILE A 313 15.08 15.95 1.88
C ILE A 313 15.28 16.53 0.46
N PRO A 314 16.29 16.07 -0.30
CA PRO A 314 16.47 16.46 -1.69
C PRO A 314 15.22 16.24 -2.55
N ASP A 315 14.86 17.22 -3.38
CA ASP A 315 13.66 17.17 -4.22
C ASP A 315 13.66 15.99 -5.22
N ALA A 316 14.85 15.60 -5.69
CA ALA A 316 15.02 14.45 -6.56
C ALA A 316 14.64 13.13 -5.88
N GLU A 317 15.00 12.96 -4.60
CA GLU A 317 14.64 11.79 -3.79
C GLU A 317 13.14 11.76 -3.51
N LEU A 318 12.55 12.91 -3.15
CA LEU A 318 11.11 13.04 -2.95
C LEU A 318 10.32 12.69 -4.22
N THR A 319 10.77 13.21 -5.37
CA THR A 319 10.13 12.92 -6.66
C THR A 319 10.28 11.46 -7.04
N ALA A 320 11.47 10.87 -6.85
CA ALA A 320 11.69 9.44 -7.12
C ALA A 320 10.79 8.57 -6.24
N ALA A 321 10.69 8.87 -4.94
CA ALA A 321 9.83 8.14 -4.01
C ALA A 321 8.33 8.27 -4.35
N ALA A 322 7.89 9.44 -4.82
CA ALA A 322 6.50 9.68 -5.22
C ALA A 322 6.13 9.04 -6.57
N CYS A 323 7.10 8.74 -7.44
CA CYS A 323 6.85 8.13 -8.75
C CYS A 323 7.09 6.61 -8.78
N ARG A 324 7.58 6.03 -7.70
CA ARG A 324 7.92 4.60 -7.60
C ARG A 324 6.69 3.75 -7.27
N LEU A 325 6.49 2.66 -8.03
CA LEU A 325 5.54 1.57 -7.76
C LEU A 325 6.28 0.28 -7.40
#